data_AF-A0A7Y1ZE63-F1
#
_entry.id   AF-A0A7Y1ZE63-F1
#
_cell.length_a   1.000
_cell.length_b   1.000
_cell.length_c   1.000
_cell.angle_alpha   90.00
_cell.angle_beta   90.00
_cell.angle_gamma   90.00
#
_symmetry.space_group_name_H-M   'P 1'
#
loop_
_entity.id
_entity.type
_entity.pdbx_description
1 polymer ?
#
loop_
_entity_poly.entity_id
_entity_poly.type
_entity_poly.pdbx_seq_one_letter_code
_entity_poly.pdbx_strand_id
1 'polypeptide(L)'
;MGLHTHTFNRQPGWHDGDLDLDILVSHQDQVIDVATGAEVLASSDFCEHAVTQIGDHVLTFQGHPEFIPEYASAIMNVRRDIIGESAYTNGMDSLSGRHEGDRVARWIHNFLTA
;
A
#
# COMPACT_ATOMS: atom_id res chain seq x y z
N MET A 1 -4.40 8.05 4.85
CA MET A 1 -4.43 7.29 6.13
C MET A 1 -5.54 6.27 6.07
N GLY A 2 -5.38 5.11 6.73
CA GLY A 2 -6.42 4.07 6.80
C GLY A 2 -6.13 2.88 5.88
N LEU A 3 -7.14 2.04 5.63
CA LEU A 3 -7.08 0.93 4.69
C LEU A 3 -7.49 1.40 3.29
N HIS A 4 -6.63 1.17 2.30
CA HIS A 4 -6.83 1.58 0.91
C HIS A 4 -6.69 0.36 -0.01
N THR A 5 -7.47 0.35 -1.09
CA THR A 5 -7.38 -0.66 -2.14
C THR A 5 -6.51 -0.13 -3.28
N HIS A 6 -5.54 -0.95 -3.71
CA HIS A 6 -4.75 -0.71 -4.92
C HIS A 6 -4.96 -1.86 -5.90
N THR A 7 -5.18 -1.56 -7.18
CA THR A 7 -5.46 -2.58 -8.19
C THR A 7 -4.25 -2.75 -9.10
N PHE A 8 -3.81 -4.00 -9.25
CA PHE A 8 -2.73 -4.39 -10.15
C PHE A 8 -3.20 -4.36 -11.62
N ASN A 9 -2.39 -3.76 -12.49
CA ASN A 9 -2.67 -3.69 -13.93
C ASN A 9 -2.15 -4.91 -14.72
N ARG A 10 -1.38 -5.77 -14.06
CA ARG A 10 -0.85 -7.04 -14.57
C ARG A 10 -0.49 -7.96 -13.43
N GLN A 11 -0.21 -9.22 -13.73
CA GLN A 11 0.23 -10.21 -12.75
C GLN A 11 1.73 -10.55 -12.94
N PRO A 12 2.62 -10.01 -12.10
CA PRO A 12 4.01 -10.47 -12.02
C PRO A 12 4.11 -11.94 -11.58
N GLY A 13 5.23 -12.61 -11.88
CA GLY A 13 5.41 -14.03 -11.53
C GLY A 13 5.42 -14.32 -10.02
N TRP A 14 5.72 -13.32 -9.18
CA TRP A 14 5.71 -13.43 -7.72
C TRP A 14 4.32 -13.20 -7.10
N HIS A 15 3.35 -12.73 -7.89
CA HIS A 15 2.01 -12.34 -7.48
C HIS A 15 1.02 -13.51 -7.56
N ASP A 16 0.00 -13.53 -6.70
CA ASP A 16 -0.89 -14.68 -6.50
C ASP A 16 -2.16 -14.70 -7.39
N GLY A 17 -2.42 -13.62 -8.12
CA GLY A 17 -3.42 -13.55 -9.20
C GLY A 17 -4.70 -12.79 -8.86
N ASP A 18 -4.94 -12.45 -7.60
CA ASP A 18 -6.02 -11.54 -7.23
C ASP A 18 -5.54 -10.08 -7.37
N LEU A 19 -6.16 -9.29 -8.23
CA LEU A 19 -5.59 -8.00 -8.64
C LEU A 19 -5.77 -6.89 -7.60
N ASP A 20 -6.72 -7.00 -6.69
CA ASP A 20 -6.94 -5.98 -5.67
C ASP A 20 -6.08 -6.26 -4.44
N LEU A 21 -5.51 -5.22 -3.85
CA LEU A 21 -4.70 -5.26 -2.64
C LEU A 21 -5.25 -4.27 -1.61
N ASP A 22 -5.76 -4.79 -0.50
CA ASP A 22 -6.19 -3.97 0.64
C ASP A 22 -5.04 -3.80 1.64
N ILE A 23 -4.46 -2.60 1.70
CA ILE A 23 -3.27 -2.32 2.51
C ILE A 23 -3.42 -1.05 3.34
N LEU A 24 -2.83 -1.06 4.54
CA LEU A 24 -2.82 0.11 5.41
C LEU A 24 -1.85 1.15 4.86
N VAL A 25 -2.27 2.41 4.81
CA VAL A 25 -1.47 3.51 4.30
C VAL A 25 -1.37 4.64 5.33
N SER A 26 -0.19 5.25 5.43
CA SER A 26 0.05 6.39 6.31
C SER A 26 0.99 7.41 5.67
N HIS A 27 0.60 7.95 4.52
CA HIS A 27 1.36 8.97 3.80
C HIS A 27 0.48 10.16 3.39
N GLN A 28 1.13 11.30 3.16
CA GLN A 28 0.56 12.51 2.55
C GLN A 28 1.23 12.74 1.19
N ASP A 29 2.55 12.60 1.15
CA ASP A 29 3.32 12.64 -0.09
C ASP A 29 3.23 11.31 -0.83
N GLN A 30 3.43 11.36 -2.14
CA GLN A 30 3.47 10.19 -3.00
C GLN A 30 4.48 10.39 -4.12
N VAL A 31 4.93 9.27 -4.70
CA VAL A 31 5.70 9.30 -5.94
C VAL A 31 4.80 9.86 -7.05
N ILE A 32 5.19 10.98 -7.65
CA ILE A 32 4.50 11.57 -8.81
C ILE A 32 5.26 11.35 -10.12
N ASP A 33 6.57 11.15 -10.03
CA ASP A 33 7.44 10.80 -11.15
C ASP A 33 8.21 9.53 -10.80
N VAL A 34 7.98 8.48 -11.56
CA VAL A 34 8.65 7.19 -11.32
C VAL A 34 10.10 7.23 -11.78
N ALA A 35 10.96 6.45 -11.12
CA ALA A 35 12.36 6.34 -11.51
C ALA A 35 12.52 5.77 -12.93
N THR A 36 13.60 6.14 -13.62
CA THR A 36 13.90 5.58 -14.94
C THR A 36 13.98 4.06 -14.89
N GLY A 37 13.21 3.38 -15.75
CA GLY A 37 13.13 1.92 -15.80
C GLY A 37 12.18 1.30 -14.77
N ALA A 38 11.47 2.10 -13.98
CA ALA A 38 10.42 1.62 -13.09
C ALA A 38 9.13 1.33 -13.86
N GLU A 39 8.55 0.17 -13.57
CA GLU A 39 7.25 -0.25 -14.03
C GLU A 39 6.24 -0.08 -12.90
N VAL A 40 5.12 0.59 -13.19
CA VAL A 40 4.01 0.75 -12.24
C VAL A 40 3.14 -0.49 -12.31
N LEU A 41 2.99 -1.18 -11.17
CA LEU A 41 2.28 -2.46 -11.08
C LEU A 41 0.86 -2.29 -10.56
N ALA A 42 0.68 -1.43 -9.56
CA ALA A 42 -0.62 -1.18 -8.95
C ALA A 42 -0.82 0.30 -8.63
N SER A 43 -2.08 0.73 -8.69
CA SER A 43 -2.50 2.11 -8.50
C SER A 43 -3.89 2.20 -7.86
N SER A 44 -4.28 3.42 -7.50
CA SER A 44 -5.62 3.81 -7.08
C SER A 44 -5.88 5.26 -7.53
N ASP A 45 -7.13 5.72 -7.46
CA ASP A 45 -7.47 7.12 -7.79
C ASP A 45 -6.72 8.14 -6.92
N PHE A 46 -6.33 7.75 -5.70
CA PHE A 46 -5.55 8.60 -4.80
C PHE A 46 -4.05 8.50 -5.04
N CYS A 47 -3.54 7.30 -5.35
CA CYS A 47 -2.12 7.01 -5.50
C CYS A 47 -1.82 6.23 -6.78
N GLU A 48 -1.34 6.94 -7.80
CA GLU A 48 -1.08 6.40 -9.14
C GLU A 48 0.12 5.44 -9.20
N HIS A 49 1.06 5.55 -8.25
CA HIS A 49 2.31 4.80 -8.22
C HIS A 49 2.47 3.99 -6.92
N ALA A 50 1.44 3.21 -6.57
CA ALA A 50 1.37 2.54 -5.26
C ALA A 50 2.33 1.34 -5.13
N VAL A 51 2.55 0.62 -6.23
CA VAL A 51 3.52 -0.49 -6.29
C VAL A 51 4.34 -0.34 -7.56
N THR A 52 5.66 -0.34 -7.45
CA THR A 52 6.56 -0.23 -8.60
C THR A 52 7.69 -1.25 -8.55
N GLN A 53 8.23 -1.60 -9.71
CA GLN A 53 9.34 -2.55 -9.84
C GLN A 53 10.38 -2.06 -10.86
N ILE A 54 11.67 -2.29 -10.60
CA ILE A 54 12.76 -2.04 -11.55
C ILE A 54 13.50 -3.36 -11.79
N GLY A 55 13.35 -3.91 -13.00
CA GLY A 55 13.89 -5.23 -13.34
C GLY A 55 13.51 -6.28 -12.29
N ASP A 56 14.43 -7.20 -11.98
CA ASP A 56 14.19 -8.28 -11.02
C ASP A 56 14.83 -8.04 -9.64
N HIS A 57 15.17 -6.79 -9.29
CA HIS A 57 15.97 -6.49 -8.11
C HIS A 57 15.44 -5.37 -7.21
N VAL A 58 14.46 -4.57 -7.66
CA VAL A 58 13.79 -3.55 -6.83
C VAL A 58 12.28 -3.73 -6.92
N LEU A 59 11.63 -3.81 -5.76
CA LEU A 59 10.19 -3.82 -5.59
C LEU A 59 9.83 -2.83 -4.48
N THR A 60 8.86 -1.95 -4.73
CA THR A 60 8.42 -0.92 -3.77
C THR A 60 6.93 -1.00 -3.51
N PHE A 61 6.54 -0.65 -2.29
CA PHE A 61 5.15 -0.50 -1.86
C PHE A 61 5.02 0.85 -1.15
N GLN A 62 4.00 1.62 -1.52
CA GLN A 62 3.64 2.85 -0.81
C GLN A 62 2.83 2.56 0.46
N GLY A 63 2.09 1.44 0.47
CA GLY A 63 1.41 0.93 1.64
C GLY A 63 2.34 0.19 2.61
N HIS A 64 1.83 -0.04 3.82
CA HIS A 64 2.56 -0.56 4.96
C HIS A 64 2.12 -2.00 5.28
N PRO A 65 2.77 -3.03 4.68
CA PRO A 65 2.49 -4.43 5.01
C PRO A 65 2.91 -4.81 6.44
N GLU A 66 3.72 -3.96 7.09
CA GLU A 66 4.17 -4.12 8.47
C GLU A 66 3.20 -3.57 9.51
N PHE A 67 2.14 -2.87 9.08
CA PHE A 67 1.16 -2.29 9.99
C PHE A 67 0.12 -3.31 10.43
N ILE A 68 -0.43 -3.07 11.61
CA ILE A 68 -1.67 -3.69 12.08
C ILE A 68 -2.72 -2.58 12.35
N PRO A 69 -4.02 -2.89 12.30
CA PRO A 69 -5.08 -1.89 12.51
C PRO A 69 -4.92 -1.10 13.81
N GLU A 70 -4.49 -1.75 14.89
CA GLU A 70 -4.27 -1.11 16.20
C GLU A 70 -3.15 -0.07 16.14
N TYR A 71 -2.08 -0.35 15.39
CA TYR A 71 -0.98 0.58 15.21
C TYR A 71 -1.38 1.76 14.33
N ALA A 72 -2.10 1.50 13.23
CA ALA A 72 -2.65 2.55 12.37
C ALA A 72 -3.60 3.48 13.13
N SER A 73 -4.49 2.92 13.96
CA SER A 73 -5.36 3.68 14.85
C SER A 73 -4.59 4.55 15.83
N ALA A 74 -3.55 4.00 16.48
CA ALA A 74 -2.71 4.75 17.40
C ALA A 74 -2.03 5.96 16.72
N ILE A 75 -1.50 5.79 15.51
CA ILE A 75 -0.90 6.89 14.73
C ILE A 75 -1.95 7.96 14.40
N MET A 76 -3.14 7.56 13.93
CA MET A 76 -4.20 8.50 13.57
C MET A 76 -4.67 9.31 14.77
N ASN A 77 -4.78 8.70 15.96
CA ASN A 77 -5.11 9.41 17.19
C ASN A 77 -4.08 10.50 17.53
N VAL A 78 -2.78 10.18 17.44
CA VAL A 78 -1.70 11.14 17.72
C VAL A 78 -1.67 12.28 16.70
N ARG A 79 -2.06 12.00 15.45
CA ARG A 79 -1.98 12.97 14.34
C ARG A 79 -3.31 13.63 14.00
N ARG A 80 -4.37 13.41 14.78
CA ARG A 80 -5.74 13.86 14.46
C ARG A 80 -5.81 15.34 14.07
N ASP A 81 -5.16 16.20 14.85
CA ASP A 81 -5.15 17.65 14.60
C ASP A 81 -4.41 18.02 13.30
N ILE A 82 -3.41 17.22 12.92
CA ILE A 82 -2.59 17.43 11.71
C ILE A 82 -3.32 16.94 10.46
N ILE A 83 -3.93 15.75 10.52
CA ILE A 83 -4.60 15.12 9.37
C ILE A 83 -6.02 15.66 9.15
N GLY A 84 -6.59 16.29 10.17
CA GLY A 84 -7.95 16.83 10.15
C GLY A 84 -9.03 15.77 10.37
N GLU A 85 -10.18 16.23 10.84
CA GLU A 85 -11.27 15.36 11.31
C GLU A 85 -11.81 14.43 10.23
N SER A 86 -11.92 14.92 8.99
CA SER A 86 -12.43 14.12 7.87
C SER A 86 -11.51 12.92 7.56
N ALA A 87 -10.20 13.16 7.45
CA ALA A 87 -9.25 12.10 7.18
C ALA A 87 -9.12 11.12 8.37
N TYR A 88 -9.21 11.64 9.60
CA TYR A 88 -9.25 10.82 10.81
C TYR A 88 -10.46 9.87 10.80
N THR A 89 -11.67 10.40 10.63
CA THR A 89 -12.90 9.60 10.67
C THR A 89 -12.93 8.56 9.55
N ASN A 90 -12.67 8.97 8.31
CA ASN A 90 -12.62 8.03 7.17
C ASN A 90 -11.55 6.96 7.37
N GLY A 91 -10.38 7.35 7.88
CA GLY A 91 -9.29 6.43 8.18
C GLY A 91 -9.67 5.41 9.26
N MET A 92 -10.28 5.86 10.36
CA MET A 92 -10.75 4.98 11.44
C MET A 92 -11.84 4.02 10.99
N ASP A 93 -12.81 4.48 10.19
CA ASP A 93 -13.90 3.65 9.68
C ASP A 93 -13.39 2.54 8.74
N SER A 94 -12.36 2.86 7.94
CA SER A 94 -11.75 1.90 7.00
C SER A 94 -11.03 0.72 7.70
N LEU A 95 -10.64 0.86 8.97
CA LEU A 95 -9.89 -0.18 9.70
C LEU A 95 -10.70 -1.46 9.98
N SER A 96 -12.01 -1.44 9.74
CA SER A 96 -12.87 -2.63 9.82
C SER A 96 -12.64 -3.61 8.67
N GLY A 97 -12.01 -3.17 7.58
CA GLY A 97 -11.65 -4.01 6.44
C GLY A 97 -10.46 -4.95 6.73
N ARG A 98 -10.21 -5.87 5.79
CA ARG A 98 -9.14 -6.86 5.93
C ARG A 98 -7.82 -6.30 5.40
N HIS A 99 -6.86 -6.05 6.29
CA HIS A 99 -5.50 -5.74 5.91
C HIS A 99 -4.76 -6.99 5.38
N GLU A 100 -4.06 -6.85 4.25
CA GLU A 100 -3.39 -7.95 3.56
C GLU A 100 -1.85 -7.96 3.68
N GLY A 101 -1.30 -7.43 4.79
CA GLY A 101 0.16 -7.40 5.02
C GLY A 101 0.86 -8.76 4.84
N ASP A 102 0.27 -9.85 5.34
CA ASP A 102 0.80 -11.22 5.17
C ASP A 102 0.88 -11.65 3.71
N ARG A 103 -0.02 -11.17 2.86
CA ARG A 103 -0.04 -11.47 1.43
C ARG A 103 1.11 -10.77 0.73
N VAL A 104 1.34 -9.51 1.04
CA VAL A 104 2.50 -8.75 0.56
C VAL A 104 3.81 -9.37 1.04
N ALA A 105 3.89 -9.85 2.29
CA ALA A 105 5.08 -10.54 2.78
C ALA A 105 5.42 -11.80 1.96
N ARG A 106 4.42 -12.57 1.54
CA ARG A 106 4.62 -13.71 0.62
C ARG A 106 5.11 -13.27 -0.75
N TRP A 107 4.58 -12.17 -1.29
CA TRP A 107 5.06 -11.62 -2.56
C TRP A 107 6.51 -11.15 -2.49
N ILE A 108 6.89 -10.46 -1.40
CA ILE A 108 8.27 -10.05 -1.17
C ILE A 108 9.18 -11.28 -1.13
N HIS A 109 8.80 -12.33 -0.38
CA HIS A 109 9.55 -13.58 -0.36
C HIS A 109 9.70 -14.17 -1.77
N ASN A 110 8.60 -14.31 -2.52
CA ASN A 110 8.62 -14.88 -3.86
C ASN A 110 9.50 -14.07 -4.82
N PHE A 111 9.43 -12.73 -4.76
CA PHE A 111 10.27 -11.84 -5.56
C PHE A 111 11.76 -12.03 -5.26
N LEU A 112 12.13 -12.19 -3.99
CA LEU A 112 13.52 -12.39 -3.57
C LEU A 112 14.08 -13.78 -3.91
N THR A 113 13.22 -14.76 -4.15
CA THR A 113 13.61 -16.16 -4.46
C THR A 113 13.39 -16.56 -5.91
N ALA A 114 12.95 -15.63 -6.76
CA ALA A 114 12.67 -15.86 -8.17
C ALA A 114 13.94 -16.07 -9.02
#